data_AF-A0A9E5JX26-F1
#
_entry.id   AF-A0A9E5JX26-F1
#
_cell.length_a   1.000
_cell.length_b   1.000
_cell.length_c   1.000
_cell.angle_alpha   90.00
_cell.angle_beta   90.00
_cell.angle_gamma   90.00
#
_symmetry.space_group_name_H-M   'P 1'
#
loop_
_entity.id
_entity.type
_entity.pdbx_description
1 polymer ?
#
loop_
_entity_poly.entity_id
_entity_poly.type
_entity_poly.pdbx_seq_one_letter_code
_entity_poly.pdbx_strand_id
1 'polypeptide(L)'
;MPGEASALPSRTGPSVQYGQAYQDYGTMPLRIDPPPRELRPAEEPPPPPEAQQPFLSELQGIVLCEDASQIIPRGIDGPPGIKSRVSYLSEEEAKRLLRSYLRKPASMTTLGEIRKALLQFMASSGQEVVSILVPEQEIKNGILQMLVLRGRVGVVRVEGNRYFSAENIRQQIRLHPGEAIDLRELGEDAGWLNSNPFRQVEMSLAPGNEQGMTDVVLEVKDRFPVRPFISYDNFGVQSLGYDRYSAGLTLMDIWTGLDQKFDYQYLTSGNFSKLKANSGAWTIALPWRDTASIFGSYSLANPDASGQLDFNSYYWQTSFRYNFVLPDLDLGESGFGWRHQAYLGFDFKAANSDVFFAGTAIPPSVNGLAGLYNIAQFPFGYTATIIDPVGSTGVECAGFWSPGGLTSNNSDSSFQQINGGAMANYLYGKFLLNRVFLLPEKISLVGNFQVQQSNRTLMPTESFGIGGYDTVRGYDQRSANGDNAYLLNLECRSPGISFGQEFGSGEFPDQLVLLGFFDYGRVLQVSSDTTTSVNWTLASLGPGLRYSIGPWFQVRFDWGFQLKQAPPGTTGGTGGRAGTSQAVLSVSLAY
;
A
#
# COMPACT_ATOMS: atom_id res chain seq x y z
N MET A 1 41.46 40.94 26.02
CA MET A 1 40.31 40.20 26.54
C MET A 1 39.06 40.67 25.81
N PRO A 2 38.56 39.95 24.81
CA PRO A 2 37.24 40.20 24.24
C PRO A 2 36.19 39.29 24.89
N GLY A 3 35.05 39.87 25.23
CA GLY A 3 33.98 39.26 26.02
C GLY A 3 33.27 38.11 25.33
N GLU A 4 32.89 37.13 26.16
CA GLU A 4 32.00 36.03 25.84
C GLU A 4 30.62 36.58 25.43
N ALA A 5 30.30 36.49 24.14
CA ALA A 5 28.93 36.56 23.68
C ALA A 5 28.21 35.31 24.19
N SER A 6 27.26 35.49 25.11
CA SER A 6 26.39 34.41 25.57
C SER A 6 25.63 33.85 24.37
N ALA A 7 25.95 32.60 24.01
CA ALA A 7 25.18 31.85 23.04
C ALA A 7 23.76 31.67 23.59
N LEU A 8 22.80 32.39 23.02
CA LEU A 8 21.38 32.16 23.28
C LEU A 8 21.06 30.71 22.91
N PRO A 9 20.31 29.97 23.75
CA PRO A 9 19.93 28.60 23.46
C PRO A 9 19.17 28.54 22.12
N SER A 10 19.51 27.55 21.29
CA SER A 10 18.85 27.30 20.02
C SER A 10 17.34 27.17 20.21
N ARG A 11 16.59 27.97 19.45
CA ARG A 11 15.14 28.03 19.47
C ARG A 11 14.53 26.81 18.77
N THR A 12 14.54 25.65 19.43
CA THR A 12 13.67 24.52 19.07
C THR A 12 12.33 24.71 19.79
N GLY A 13 11.42 25.48 19.19
CA GLY A 13 10.03 25.49 19.64
C GLY A 13 9.39 24.10 19.52
N PRO A 14 8.34 23.77 20.31
CA PRO A 14 7.67 22.49 20.22
C PRO A 14 7.17 22.25 18.80
N SER A 15 7.70 21.23 18.13
CA SER A 15 7.33 20.91 16.76
C SER A 15 5.94 20.27 16.72
N VAL A 16 5.02 20.94 16.03
CA VAL A 16 3.61 20.59 15.81
C VAL A 16 3.41 19.32 14.95
N GLN A 17 4.50 18.67 14.52
CA GLN A 17 4.47 17.49 13.64
C GLN A 17 3.85 16.23 14.28
N TYR A 18 3.72 16.17 15.61
CA TYR A 18 3.11 15.03 16.30
C TYR A 18 1.65 14.77 15.92
N GLY A 19 0.93 15.78 15.39
CA GLY A 19 -0.43 15.58 14.86
C GLY A 19 -0.48 15.02 13.43
N GLN A 20 0.61 15.11 12.65
CA GLN A 20 0.71 14.61 11.27
C GLN A 20 1.17 13.14 11.20
N ALA A 21 1.77 12.65 12.29
CA ALA A 21 2.37 11.32 12.43
C ALA A 21 1.41 10.16 12.09
N TYR A 22 0.09 10.36 12.14
CA TYR A 22 -0.86 9.31 11.78
C TYR A 22 -0.63 8.75 10.36
N GLN A 23 -0.16 9.57 9.40
CA GLN A 23 0.19 9.07 8.06
C GLN A 23 1.43 8.17 8.07
N ASP A 24 2.37 8.41 8.98
CA ASP A 24 3.62 7.66 9.09
C ASP A 24 3.45 6.35 9.89
N TYR A 25 2.48 6.29 10.82
CA TYR A 25 2.12 5.08 11.58
C TYR A 25 0.97 4.26 10.95
N GLY A 26 0.27 4.85 9.98
CA GLY A 26 -0.95 4.33 9.38
C GLY A 26 -0.72 3.53 8.11
N THR A 27 -0.19 2.32 8.25
CA THR A 27 -0.38 1.08 7.47
C THR A 27 0.93 0.32 7.45
N MET A 28 0.91 -0.90 7.99
CA MET A 28 1.91 -1.89 7.59
C MET A 28 1.92 -1.91 6.05
N PRO A 29 3.08 -1.95 5.37
CA PRO A 29 3.09 -2.26 3.96
C PRO A 29 2.22 -3.51 3.79
N LEU A 30 1.22 -3.42 2.90
CA LEU A 30 0.40 -4.56 2.53
C LEU A 30 1.36 -5.72 2.35
N ARG A 31 1.11 -6.81 3.08
CA ARG A 31 1.78 -8.07 2.78
C ARG A 31 1.57 -8.26 1.28
N ILE A 32 2.66 -8.28 0.52
CA ILE A 32 2.60 -8.77 -0.86
C ILE A 32 2.37 -10.26 -0.66
N ASP A 33 1.10 -10.62 -0.46
CA ASP A 33 0.69 -12.01 -0.52
C ASP A 33 1.07 -12.51 -1.91
N PRO A 34 1.47 -13.78 -2.02
CA PRO A 34 1.80 -14.37 -3.30
C PRO A 34 0.68 -14.09 -4.31
N PRO A 35 1.02 -13.96 -5.61
CA PRO A 35 0.00 -13.75 -6.63
C PRO A 35 -1.13 -14.77 -6.46
N PRO A 36 -2.38 -14.39 -6.75
CA PRO A 36 -3.51 -15.31 -6.72
C PRO A 36 -3.09 -16.61 -7.39
N ARG A 37 -3.30 -17.72 -6.68
CA ARG A 37 -3.03 -19.05 -7.24
C ARG A 37 -3.77 -19.11 -8.58
N GLU A 38 -3.06 -19.43 -9.67
CA GLU A 38 -3.68 -19.57 -11.00
C GLU A 38 -4.99 -20.33 -10.87
N LEU A 39 -6.07 -19.72 -11.35
CA LEU A 39 -7.41 -20.30 -11.37
C LEU A 39 -7.38 -21.53 -12.28
N ARG A 40 -7.09 -22.69 -11.71
CA ARG A 40 -7.10 -23.94 -12.47
C ARG A 40 -8.50 -24.53 -12.44
N PRO A 41 -9.04 -24.96 -13.60
CA PRO A 41 -10.22 -25.82 -13.63
C PRO A 41 -9.98 -27.07 -12.76
N ALA A 42 -11.01 -27.54 -12.07
CA ALA A 42 -10.94 -28.80 -11.32
C ALA A 42 -10.50 -29.95 -12.23
N GLU A 43 -9.57 -30.77 -11.75
CA GLU A 43 -9.01 -31.90 -12.51
C GLU A 43 -10.05 -33.03 -12.62
N GLU A 44 -10.49 -33.37 -13.83
CA GLU A 44 -11.43 -34.47 -14.07
C GLU A 44 -10.76 -35.84 -13.79
N PRO A 45 -11.45 -36.79 -13.12
CA PRO A 45 -10.91 -38.13 -12.86
C PRO A 45 -10.69 -38.93 -14.16
N PRO A 46 -9.73 -39.89 -14.17
CA PRO A 46 -9.44 -40.68 -15.36
C PRO A 46 -10.64 -41.55 -15.78
N PRO A 47 -10.88 -41.70 -17.09
CA PRO A 47 -12.04 -42.44 -17.59
C PRO A 47 -11.93 -43.95 -17.30
N PRO A 48 -13.06 -44.64 -17.03
CA PRO A 48 -13.09 -46.07 -16.72
C PRO A 48 -12.66 -46.96 -17.91
N PRO A 49 -12.27 -48.23 -17.67
CA PRO A 49 -11.70 -49.13 -18.68
C PRO A 49 -12.58 -49.39 -19.92
N GLU A 50 -13.91 -49.32 -19.77
CA GLU A 50 -14.89 -49.51 -20.87
C GLU A 50 -14.84 -48.39 -21.92
N ALA A 51 -14.26 -47.23 -21.60
CA ALA A 51 -14.10 -46.07 -22.48
C ALA A 51 -13.10 -46.28 -23.64
N GLN A 52 -12.33 -47.39 -23.62
CA GLN A 52 -11.26 -47.65 -24.59
C GLN A 52 -11.74 -48.30 -25.90
N GLN A 53 -12.96 -48.85 -25.96
CA GLN A 53 -13.47 -49.44 -27.19
C GLN A 53 -13.84 -48.36 -28.22
N PRO A 54 -13.40 -48.47 -29.48
CA PRO A 54 -13.70 -47.49 -30.50
C PRO A 54 -15.17 -47.61 -30.94
N PHE A 55 -15.92 -46.50 -30.87
CA PHE A 55 -17.28 -46.39 -31.40
C PHE A 55 -17.28 -46.04 -32.90
N LEU A 56 -16.14 -45.63 -33.43
CA LEU A 56 -15.89 -45.36 -34.85
C LEU A 56 -14.58 -46.01 -35.28
N SER A 57 -14.61 -46.70 -36.42
CA SER A 57 -13.43 -47.32 -37.04
C SER A 57 -12.44 -46.28 -37.55
N GLU A 58 -12.92 -45.18 -38.15
CA GLU A 58 -12.08 -44.07 -38.62
C GLU A 58 -12.80 -42.72 -38.47
N LEU A 59 -12.17 -41.79 -37.75
CA LEU A 59 -12.61 -40.39 -37.69
C LEU A 59 -12.18 -39.65 -38.97
N GLN A 60 -13.15 -39.31 -39.82
CA GLN A 60 -12.91 -38.69 -41.12
C GLN A 60 -12.99 -37.15 -41.06
N GLY A 61 -13.71 -36.58 -40.09
CA GLY A 61 -13.81 -35.14 -39.94
C GLY A 61 -14.24 -34.69 -38.55
N ILE A 62 -13.94 -33.42 -38.24
CA ILE A 62 -14.34 -32.75 -37.00
C ILE A 62 -14.91 -31.37 -37.36
N VAL A 63 -16.11 -31.08 -36.89
CA VAL A 63 -16.74 -29.76 -37.03
C VAL A 63 -16.89 -29.16 -35.64
N LEU A 64 -16.21 -28.04 -35.41
CA LEU A 64 -16.35 -27.27 -34.16
C LEU A 64 -17.46 -26.24 -34.34
N CYS A 65 -18.45 -26.27 -33.45
CA CYS A 65 -19.61 -25.38 -33.43
C CYS A 65 -19.54 -24.49 -32.19
N GLU A 66 -19.96 -23.23 -32.33
CA GLU A 66 -20.01 -22.26 -31.22
C GLU A 66 -21.39 -22.17 -30.58
N ASP A 67 -22.42 -22.63 -31.30
CA ASP A 67 -23.82 -22.58 -30.87
C ASP A 67 -24.51 -23.94 -31.09
N ALA A 68 -25.37 -24.33 -30.15
CA ALA A 68 -26.09 -25.61 -30.21
C ALA A 68 -26.99 -25.72 -31.44
N SER A 69 -27.52 -24.60 -31.97
CA SER A 69 -28.30 -24.56 -33.22
C SER A 69 -27.50 -24.96 -34.46
N GLN A 70 -26.17 -24.91 -34.39
CA GLN A 70 -25.28 -25.34 -35.48
C GLN A 70 -25.07 -26.86 -35.51
N ILE A 71 -25.44 -27.55 -34.43
CA ILE A 71 -25.37 -29.01 -34.33
C ILE A 71 -26.55 -29.62 -35.10
N ILE A 72 -26.24 -30.58 -35.96
CA ILE A 72 -27.22 -31.38 -36.68
C ILE A 72 -27.28 -32.75 -36.00
N PRO A 73 -28.33 -33.07 -35.22
CA PRO A 73 -28.39 -34.33 -34.46
C PRO A 73 -28.36 -35.59 -35.34
N ARG A 74 -28.83 -35.50 -36.60
CA ARG A 74 -28.80 -36.59 -37.58
C ARG A 74 -27.46 -36.76 -38.31
N GLY A 75 -26.43 -36.03 -37.87
CA GLY A 75 -25.11 -36.02 -38.50
C GLY A 75 -25.02 -35.12 -39.73
N ILE A 76 -23.79 -34.76 -40.09
CA ILE A 76 -23.49 -33.92 -41.26
C ILE A 76 -23.11 -34.82 -42.44
N ASP A 77 -23.78 -34.61 -43.58
CA ASP A 77 -23.30 -35.09 -44.88
C ASP A 77 -22.43 -34.00 -45.51
N GLY A 78 -21.13 -34.22 -45.60
CA GLY A 78 -20.18 -33.26 -46.15
C GLY A 78 -18.80 -33.86 -46.43
N PRO A 79 -17.89 -33.12 -47.09
CA PRO A 79 -16.54 -33.61 -47.34
C PRO A 79 -15.78 -33.77 -46.01
N PRO A 80 -14.99 -34.85 -45.85
CA PRO A 80 -14.19 -35.09 -44.65
C PRO A 80 -13.13 -34.00 -44.48
N GLY A 81 -12.83 -33.66 -43.22
CA GLY A 81 -11.91 -32.58 -42.87
C GLY A 81 -12.24 -31.90 -41.55
N ILE A 82 -11.43 -30.90 -41.19
CA ILE A 82 -11.63 -30.09 -39.98
C ILE A 82 -12.23 -28.74 -40.38
N LYS A 83 -13.37 -28.39 -39.80
CA LYS A 83 -14.02 -27.08 -39.98
C LYS A 83 -14.23 -26.43 -38.63
N SER A 84 -13.91 -25.14 -38.52
CA SER A 84 -14.22 -24.35 -37.33
C SER A 84 -15.31 -23.33 -37.66
N ARG A 85 -16.40 -23.35 -36.90
CA ARG A 85 -17.43 -22.30 -36.86
C ARG A 85 -17.35 -21.48 -35.58
N VAL A 86 -16.22 -21.58 -34.86
CA VAL A 86 -15.96 -20.89 -33.60
C VAL A 86 -15.22 -19.59 -33.90
N SER A 87 -15.80 -18.47 -33.50
CA SER A 87 -15.30 -17.12 -33.81
C SER A 87 -13.86 -16.85 -33.31
N TYR A 88 -13.46 -17.50 -32.21
CA TYR A 88 -12.15 -17.36 -31.56
C TYR A 88 -11.20 -18.54 -31.81
N LEU A 89 -11.48 -19.39 -32.79
CA LEU A 89 -10.58 -20.46 -33.24
C LEU A 89 -10.63 -20.55 -34.77
N SER A 90 -9.58 -20.10 -35.46
CA SER A 90 -9.56 -20.14 -36.91
C SER A 90 -9.50 -21.58 -37.44
N GLU A 91 -10.00 -21.80 -38.66
CA GLU A 91 -9.98 -23.13 -39.28
C GLU A 91 -8.55 -23.67 -39.46
N GLU A 92 -7.57 -22.81 -39.73
CA GLU A 92 -6.17 -23.20 -39.89
C GLU A 92 -5.50 -23.60 -38.56
N GLU A 93 -5.89 -22.97 -37.45
CA GLU A 93 -5.47 -23.38 -36.10
C GLU A 93 -6.10 -24.72 -35.71
N ALA A 94 -7.41 -24.88 -35.94
CA ALA A 94 -8.11 -26.13 -35.68
C ALA A 94 -7.51 -27.29 -36.51
N LYS A 95 -7.18 -27.06 -37.79
CA LYS A 95 -6.48 -28.03 -38.64
C LYS A 95 -5.11 -28.40 -38.09
N ARG A 96 -4.31 -27.42 -37.67
CA ARG A 96 -2.98 -27.67 -37.08
C ARG A 96 -3.08 -28.52 -35.81
N LEU A 97 -4.06 -28.23 -34.96
CA LEU A 97 -4.27 -28.90 -33.68
C LEU A 97 -4.81 -30.32 -33.84
N LEU A 98 -5.80 -30.53 -34.72
CA LEU A 98 -6.60 -31.75 -34.74
C LEU A 98 -6.26 -32.74 -35.85
N ARG A 99 -5.41 -32.37 -36.83
CA ARG A 99 -5.08 -33.25 -37.98
C ARG A 99 -4.54 -34.63 -37.58
N SER A 100 -3.86 -34.73 -36.43
CA SER A 100 -3.25 -35.97 -35.94
C SER A 100 -4.28 -37.01 -35.47
N TYR A 101 -5.54 -36.61 -35.28
CA TYR A 101 -6.65 -37.48 -34.85
C TYR A 101 -7.48 -38.00 -36.03
N LEU A 102 -7.33 -37.43 -37.23
CA LEU A 102 -8.01 -37.92 -38.42
C LEU A 102 -7.46 -39.28 -38.87
N ARG A 103 -8.31 -40.09 -39.52
CA ARG A 103 -8.01 -41.44 -40.03
C ARG A 103 -7.52 -42.42 -38.97
N LYS A 104 -7.96 -42.21 -37.72
CA LYS A 104 -7.73 -43.11 -36.60
C LYS A 104 -9.06 -43.57 -36.01
N PRO A 105 -9.09 -44.73 -35.34
CA PRO A 105 -10.27 -45.13 -34.57
C PRO A 105 -10.60 -44.09 -33.50
N ALA A 106 -11.87 -43.75 -33.36
CA ALA A 106 -12.33 -42.85 -32.31
C ALA A 106 -12.99 -43.64 -31.18
N SER A 107 -12.41 -43.49 -29.99
CA SER A 107 -12.87 -44.00 -28.70
C SER A 107 -13.17 -42.84 -27.76
N MET A 108 -13.75 -43.11 -26.59
CA MET A 108 -13.94 -42.06 -25.57
C MET A 108 -12.58 -41.50 -25.09
N THR A 109 -11.51 -42.31 -25.13
CA THR A 109 -10.14 -41.83 -24.89
C THR A 109 -9.70 -40.82 -25.96
N THR A 110 -9.93 -41.11 -27.24
CA THR A 110 -9.62 -40.20 -28.35
C THR A 110 -10.39 -38.88 -28.23
N LEU A 111 -11.67 -38.93 -27.84
CA LEU A 111 -12.46 -37.72 -27.56
C LEU A 111 -11.88 -36.91 -26.39
N GLY A 112 -11.45 -37.59 -25.32
CA GLY A 112 -10.77 -36.95 -24.19
C GLY A 112 -9.47 -36.25 -24.59
N GLU A 113 -8.67 -36.88 -25.47
CA GLU A 113 -7.44 -36.28 -26.01
C GLU A 113 -7.72 -35.05 -26.88
N ILE A 114 -8.71 -35.12 -27.77
CA ILE A 114 -9.15 -33.98 -28.60
C ILE A 114 -9.63 -32.83 -27.70
N ARG A 115 -10.47 -33.14 -26.70
CA ARG A 115 -10.97 -32.17 -25.71
C ARG A 115 -9.81 -31.51 -24.97
N LYS A 116 -8.85 -32.31 -24.46
CA LYS A 116 -7.67 -31.81 -23.75
C LYS A 116 -6.81 -30.90 -24.64
N ALA A 117 -6.57 -31.28 -25.89
CA ALA A 117 -5.79 -30.49 -26.84
C ALA A 117 -6.45 -29.14 -27.15
N LEU A 118 -7.77 -29.14 -27.35
CA LEU A 118 -8.53 -27.91 -27.54
C LEU A 118 -8.51 -27.03 -26.29
N LEU A 119 -8.74 -27.59 -25.09
CA LEU A 119 -8.67 -26.83 -23.83
C LEU A 119 -7.29 -26.19 -23.61
N GLN A 120 -6.21 -26.94 -23.86
CA GLN A 120 -4.84 -26.41 -23.76
C GLN A 120 -4.58 -25.28 -24.77
N PHE A 121 -5.05 -25.42 -26.01
CA PHE A 121 -4.93 -24.37 -27.01
C PHE A 121 -5.71 -23.11 -26.61
N MET A 122 -6.96 -23.27 -26.16
CA MET A 122 -7.81 -22.17 -25.73
C MET A 122 -7.18 -21.41 -24.55
N ALA A 123 -6.66 -22.14 -23.55
CA ALA A 123 -5.93 -21.54 -22.44
C ALA A 123 -4.71 -20.74 -22.93
N SER A 124 -3.88 -21.30 -23.82
CA SER A 124 -2.72 -20.58 -24.38
C SER A 124 -3.07 -19.38 -25.27
N SER A 125 -4.31 -19.30 -25.75
CA SER A 125 -4.81 -18.22 -26.60
C SER A 125 -5.60 -17.16 -25.82
N GLY A 126 -5.56 -17.20 -24.48
CA GLY A 126 -6.27 -16.28 -23.58
C GLY A 126 -7.77 -16.56 -23.44
N GLN A 127 -8.25 -17.72 -23.91
CA GLN A 127 -9.64 -18.19 -23.77
C GLN A 127 -9.69 -19.29 -22.70
N GLU A 128 -9.50 -18.90 -21.44
CA GLU A 128 -9.21 -19.86 -20.36
C GLU A 128 -10.46 -20.59 -19.81
N VAL A 129 -11.66 -20.02 -19.97
CA VAL A 129 -12.91 -20.63 -19.48
C VAL A 129 -13.79 -21.04 -20.66
N VAL A 130 -13.51 -22.23 -21.21
CA VAL A 130 -14.25 -22.82 -22.34
C VAL A 130 -14.74 -24.22 -21.98
N SER A 131 -15.99 -24.51 -22.27
CA SER A 131 -16.55 -25.85 -22.17
C SER A 131 -16.65 -26.49 -23.54
N ILE A 132 -16.11 -27.70 -23.66
CA ILE A 132 -16.11 -28.47 -24.90
C ILE A 132 -16.94 -29.71 -24.68
N LEU A 133 -18.03 -29.81 -25.43
CA LEU A 133 -19.08 -30.81 -25.26
C LEU A 133 -19.25 -31.57 -26.56
N VAL A 134 -19.48 -32.88 -26.44
CA VAL A 134 -19.87 -33.72 -27.56
C VAL A 134 -21.36 -34.01 -27.40
N PRO A 135 -22.25 -33.31 -28.12
CA PRO A 135 -23.67 -33.56 -28.02
C PRO A 135 -24.02 -34.92 -28.60
N GLU A 136 -25.13 -35.50 -28.14
CA GLU A 136 -25.71 -36.70 -28.71
C GLU A 136 -26.04 -36.48 -30.20
N GLN A 137 -25.46 -37.31 -31.07
CA GLN A 137 -25.59 -37.17 -32.51
C GLN A 137 -25.39 -38.53 -33.21
N GLU A 138 -26.05 -38.71 -34.35
CA GLU A 138 -25.68 -39.74 -35.30
C GLU A 138 -24.40 -39.32 -36.04
N ILE A 139 -23.39 -40.19 -36.07
CA ILE A 139 -22.13 -39.88 -36.75
C ILE A 139 -22.19 -40.45 -38.18
N LYS A 140 -22.50 -39.57 -39.14
CA LYS A 140 -22.50 -39.90 -40.58
C LYS A 140 -21.13 -39.65 -41.20
N ASN A 141 -20.71 -40.57 -42.07
CA ASN A 141 -19.43 -40.53 -42.79
C ASN A 141 -18.19 -40.28 -41.90
N GLY A 142 -18.25 -40.65 -40.62
CA GLY A 142 -17.15 -40.43 -39.67
C GLY A 142 -16.89 -38.96 -39.32
N ILE A 143 -17.88 -38.07 -39.46
CA ILE A 143 -17.76 -36.64 -39.12
C ILE A 143 -18.36 -36.36 -37.74
N LEU A 144 -17.51 -35.96 -36.79
CA LEU A 144 -17.89 -35.61 -35.43
C LEU A 144 -18.17 -34.11 -35.29
N GLN A 145 -19.28 -33.73 -34.65
CA GLN A 145 -19.53 -32.33 -34.25
C GLN A 145 -19.20 -32.15 -32.77
N MET A 146 -18.46 -31.09 -32.43
CA MET A 146 -18.18 -30.72 -31.05
C MET A 146 -18.63 -29.28 -30.81
N LEU A 147 -19.28 -29.06 -29.68
CA LEU A 147 -19.75 -27.75 -29.25
C LEU A 147 -18.70 -27.11 -28.33
N VAL A 148 -18.24 -25.92 -28.69
CA VAL A 148 -17.23 -25.14 -27.98
C VAL A 148 -17.90 -23.88 -27.47
N LEU A 149 -18.26 -23.89 -26.18
CA LEU A 149 -18.96 -22.80 -25.52
C LEU A 149 -17.99 -21.99 -24.67
N ARG A 150 -18.03 -20.66 -24.81
CA ARG A 150 -17.42 -19.80 -23.79
C ARG A 150 -18.19 -19.99 -22.48
N GLY A 151 -17.46 -20.19 -21.39
CA GLY A 151 -18.02 -20.23 -20.06
C GLY A 151 -18.69 -18.90 -19.76
N ARG A 152 -19.99 -18.95 -19.47
CA ARG A 152 -20.76 -17.81 -19.00
C ARG A 152 -20.96 -17.92 -17.51
N VAL A 153 -21.05 -16.78 -16.82
CA VAL A 153 -21.30 -16.75 -15.39
C VAL A 153 -22.69 -17.35 -15.11
N GLY A 154 -22.75 -18.40 -14.31
CA GLY A 154 -23.99 -18.92 -13.76
C GLY A 154 -24.43 -18.04 -12.59
N VAL A 155 -24.06 -18.43 -11.37
CA VAL A 155 -24.25 -17.61 -10.17
C VAL A 155 -22.93 -17.29 -9.47
N VAL A 156 -22.90 -16.15 -8.77
CA VAL A 156 -21.81 -15.79 -7.86
C VAL A 156 -22.18 -16.19 -6.43
N ARG A 157 -21.54 -17.23 -5.91
CA ARG A 157 -21.73 -17.72 -4.54
C ARG A 157 -20.67 -17.14 -3.63
N VAL A 158 -21.06 -16.84 -2.39
CA VAL A 158 -20.14 -16.43 -1.32
C VAL A 158 -20.29 -17.41 -0.19
N GLU A 159 -19.18 -18.01 0.22
CA GLU A 159 -19.15 -19.08 1.22
C GLU A 159 -18.07 -18.79 2.27
N GLY A 160 -18.26 -19.26 3.50
CA GLY A 160 -17.27 -19.12 4.58
C GLY A 160 -17.24 -17.78 5.32
N ASN A 161 -17.92 -16.74 4.81
CA ASN A 161 -17.97 -15.44 5.47
C ASN A 161 -18.75 -15.50 6.80
N ARG A 162 -18.21 -14.88 7.85
CA ARG A 162 -18.81 -14.81 9.19
C ARG A 162 -19.07 -13.39 9.65
N TYR A 163 -18.15 -12.47 9.38
CA TYR A 163 -18.19 -11.08 9.83
C TYR A 163 -18.55 -10.10 8.71
N PHE A 164 -18.21 -10.43 7.47
CA PHE A 164 -18.51 -9.59 6.30
C PHE A 164 -19.76 -10.07 5.57
N SER A 165 -20.58 -9.13 5.08
CA SER A 165 -21.81 -9.45 4.36
C SER A 165 -21.51 -10.13 3.01
N ALA A 166 -22.13 -11.29 2.78
CA ALA A 166 -22.09 -11.97 1.49
C ALA A 166 -22.63 -11.10 0.35
N GLU A 167 -23.62 -10.24 0.64
CA GLU A 167 -24.18 -9.32 -0.33
C GLU A 167 -23.16 -8.27 -0.77
N ASN A 168 -22.48 -7.64 0.19
CA ASN A 168 -21.43 -6.65 -0.10
C ASN A 168 -20.27 -7.26 -0.89
N ILE A 169 -19.82 -8.46 -0.51
CA ILE A 169 -18.74 -9.16 -1.23
C ILE A 169 -19.17 -9.47 -2.67
N ARG A 170 -20.40 -9.93 -2.89
CA ARG A 170 -20.93 -10.25 -4.22
C ARG A 170 -21.06 -9.01 -5.10
N GLN A 171 -21.53 -7.90 -4.56
CA GLN A 171 -21.71 -6.64 -5.31
C GLN A 171 -20.39 -6.01 -5.79
N GLN A 172 -19.25 -6.44 -5.24
CA GLN A 172 -17.93 -5.95 -5.66
C GLN A 172 -17.34 -6.73 -6.83
N ILE A 173 -17.98 -7.83 -7.24
CA ILE A 173 -17.70 -8.53 -8.51
C ILE A 173 -18.37 -7.78 -9.65
N ARG A 174 -17.60 -7.47 -10.69
CA ARG A 174 -18.08 -6.75 -11.88
C ARG A 174 -18.82 -7.66 -12.87
N LEU A 175 -18.48 -8.95 -12.90
CA LEU A 175 -19.14 -9.94 -13.76
C LEU A 175 -20.57 -10.24 -13.31
N HIS A 176 -21.52 -10.20 -14.24
CA HIS A 176 -22.93 -10.50 -14.02
C HIS A 176 -23.33 -11.88 -14.59
N PRO A 177 -24.36 -12.53 -14.02
CA PRO A 177 -24.93 -13.75 -14.59
C PRO A 177 -25.25 -13.63 -16.09
N GLY A 178 -24.78 -14.61 -16.88
CA GLY A 178 -24.97 -14.71 -18.32
C GLY A 178 -23.87 -14.06 -19.17
N GLU A 179 -22.99 -13.25 -18.57
CA GLU A 179 -21.82 -12.66 -19.24
C GLU A 179 -20.71 -13.70 -19.45
N ALA A 180 -19.87 -13.49 -20.46
CA ALA A 180 -18.69 -14.33 -20.67
C ALA A 180 -17.66 -14.09 -19.56
N ILE A 181 -17.05 -15.15 -19.04
CA ILE A 181 -16.08 -15.04 -17.95
C ILE A 181 -14.74 -14.48 -18.48
N ASP A 182 -14.34 -13.31 -17.98
CA ASP A 182 -13.00 -12.74 -18.13
C ASP A 182 -12.19 -12.99 -16.85
N LEU A 183 -11.15 -13.83 -16.94
CA LEU A 183 -10.30 -14.15 -15.79
C LEU A 183 -9.41 -13.00 -15.35
N ARG A 184 -9.06 -12.08 -16.26
CA ARG A 184 -8.30 -10.88 -15.91
C ARG A 184 -9.16 -9.97 -15.04
N GLU A 185 -10.44 -9.81 -15.42
CA GLU A 185 -11.41 -9.06 -14.62
C GLU A 185 -11.62 -9.70 -13.25
N LEU A 186 -11.79 -11.03 -13.18
CA LEU A 186 -11.89 -11.75 -11.90
C LEU A 186 -10.63 -11.63 -11.04
N GLY A 187 -9.44 -11.64 -11.65
CA GLY A 187 -8.17 -11.42 -10.95
C GLY A 187 -8.09 -10.02 -10.33
N GLU A 188 -8.47 -8.99 -11.07
CA GLU A 188 -8.59 -7.61 -10.57
C GLU A 188 -9.64 -7.50 -9.44
N ASP A 189 -10.78 -8.17 -9.57
CA ASP A 189 -11.84 -8.23 -8.56
C ASP A 189 -11.37 -8.93 -7.28
N ALA A 190 -10.61 -10.02 -7.41
CA ALA A 190 -9.97 -10.70 -6.29
C ALA A 190 -8.95 -9.81 -5.60
N GLY A 191 -8.14 -9.07 -6.37
CA GLY A 191 -7.20 -8.09 -5.83
C GLY A 191 -7.91 -7.01 -5.02
N TRP A 192 -9.03 -6.49 -5.55
CA TRP A 192 -9.87 -5.52 -4.86
C TRP A 192 -10.48 -6.08 -3.56
N LEU A 193 -11.09 -7.27 -3.60
CA LEU A 193 -11.71 -7.90 -2.42
C LEU A 193 -10.70 -8.19 -1.31
N ASN A 194 -9.45 -8.53 -1.69
CA ASN A 194 -8.32 -8.81 -0.80
C ASN A 194 -7.56 -7.56 -0.36
N SER A 195 -7.94 -6.36 -0.80
CA SER A 195 -7.43 -5.10 -0.23
C SER A 195 -7.87 -4.91 1.23
N ASN A 196 -8.94 -5.59 1.65
CA ASN A 196 -9.41 -5.60 3.02
C ASN A 196 -8.53 -6.52 3.89
N PRO A 197 -7.83 -6.00 4.93
CA PRO A 197 -6.89 -6.79 5.73
C PRO A 197 -7.58 -7.77 6.70
N PHE A 198 -8.91 -7.75 6.84
CA PHE A 198 -9.67 -8.60 7.75
C PHE A 198 -10.35 -9.79 7.07
N ARG A 199 -10.14 -9.96 5.76
CA ARG A 199 -10.62 -11.12 5.03
C ARG A 199 -9.66 -11.51 3.92
N GLN A 200 -9.72 -12.78 3.55
CA GLN A 200 -9.12 -13.30 2.34
C GLN A 200 -10.22 -13.95 1.52
N VAL A 201 -10.28 -13.62 0.23
CA VAL A 201 -11.20 -14.20 -0.73
C VAL A 201 -10.39 -15.01 -1.74
N GLU A 202 -10.60 -16.32 -1.73
CA GLU A 202 -10.14 -17.23 -2.75
C GLU A 202 -11.27 -17.42 -3.77
N MET A 203 -10.98 -17.25 -5.06
CA MET A 203 -11.95 -17.48 -6.11
C MET A 203 -11.76 -18.87 -6.69
N SER A 204 -12.85 -19.57 -6.94
CA SER A 204 -12.85 -20.84 -7.67
C SER A 204 -14.02 -20.89 -8.65
N LEU A 205 -13.85 -21.67 -9.73
CA LEU A 205 -14.87 -21.88 -10.75
C LEU A 205 -15.47 -23.26 -10.57
N ALA A 206 -16.79 -23.33 -10.50
CA ALA A 206 -17.54 -24.58 -10.38
C ALA A 206 -18.51 -24.76 -11.57
N PRO A 207 -18.84 -26.00 -11.97
CA PRO A 207 -19.87 -26.23 -12.99
C PRO A 207 -21.21 -25.58 -12.56
N GLY A 208 -21.82 -24.81 -13.46
CA GLY A 208 -23.14 -24.20 -13.22
C GLY A 208 -24.30 -25.17 -13.51
N ASN A 209 -25.50 -24.76 -13.13
CA ASN A 209 -26.72 -25.60 -13.29
C ASN A 209 -27.16 -25.79 -14.76
N GLU A 210 -26.80 -24.86 -15.65
CA GLU A 210 -27.12 -24.91 -17.07
C GLU A 210 -25.88 -25.19 -17.92
N GLN A 211 -26.08 -25.80 -19.08
CA GLN A 211 -24.99 -26.15 -19.98
C GLN A 211 -24.26 -24.90 -20.49
N GLY A 212 -22.94 -24.84 -20.30
CA GLY A 212 -22.12 -23.68 -20.65
C GLY A 212 -22.08 -22.58 -19.59
N MET A 213 -22.82 -22.74 -18.48
CA MET A 213 -22.70 -21.87 -17.31
C MET A 213 -21.65 -22.39 -16.34
N THR A 214 -20.94 -21.48 -15.69
CA THR A 214 -19.92 -21.73 -14.68
C THR A 214 -20.18 -20.79 -13.52
N ASP A 215 -20.36 -21.36 -12.32
CA ASP A 215 -20.55 -20.60 -11.10
C ASP A 215 -19.19 -20.07 -10.61
N VAL A 216 -19.18 -18.82 -10.15
CA VAL A 216 -18.03 -18.22 -9.47
C VAL A 216 -18.25 -18.39 -7.98
N VAL A 217 -17.37 -19.13 -7.31
CA VAL A 217 -17.42 -19.36 -5.87
C VAL A 217 -16.36 -18.50 -5.20
N LEU A 218 -16.81 -17.62 -4.29
CA LEU A 218 -15.97 -16.77 -3.46
C LEU A 218 -15.85 -17.42 -2.09
N GLU A 219 -14.74 -18.11 -1.86
CA GLU A 219 -14.41 -18.73 -0.58
C GLU A 219 -13.76 -17.68 0.33
N VAL A 220 -14.50 -17.27 1.35
CA VAL A 220 -14.11 -16.19 2.25
C VAL A 220 -13.58 -16.76 3.55
N LYS A 221 -12.36 -16.37 3.90
CA LYS A 221 -11.75 -16.59 5.22
C LYS A 221 -11.64 -15.24 5.89
N ASP A 222 -12.59 -14.90 6.76
CA ASP A 222 -12.57 -13.65 7.51
C ASP A 222 -12.20 -13.83 8.99
N ARG A 223 -11.81 -12.71 9.61
CA ARG A 223 -11.50 -12.60 11.03
C ARG A 223 -12.28 -11.46 11.65
N PHE A 224 -12.35 -11.47 12.98
CA PHE A 224 -13.04 -10.42 13.73
C PHE A 224 -12.50 -9.03 13.30
N PRO A 225 -13.37 -8.10 12.87
CA PRO A 225 -12.96 -6.88 12.14
C PRO A 225 -12.49 -5.75 13.07
N VAL A 226 -11.77 -6.11 14.14
CA VAL A 226 -11.21 -5.18 15.12
C VAL A 226 -9.77 -5.59 15.39
N ARG A 227 -8.85 -4.65 15.16
CA ARG A 227 -7.41 -4.82 15.38
C ARG A 227 -6.90 -3.75 16.34
N PRO A 228 -6.91 -4.01 17.66
CA PRO A 228 -6.29 -3.12 18.63
C PRO A 228 -4.75 -3.24 18.54
N PHE A 229 -4.06 -2.16 18.88
CA PHE A 229 -2.62 -2.16 19.04
C PHE A 229 -2.17 -1.26 20.18
N ILE A 230 -1.01 -1.58 20.73
CA ILE A 230 -0.24 -0.74 21.63
C ILE A 230 1.19 -0.66 21.12
N SER A 231 1.86 0.48 21.32
CA SER A 231 3.26 0.62 21.01
C SER A 231 3.98 1.52 22.00
N TYR A 232 5.28 1.29 22.11
CA TYR A 232 6.23 2.09 22.85
C TYR A 232 7.41 2.43 21.93
N ASP A 233 7.93 3.63 22.08
CA ASP A 233 9.21 4.02 21.51
C ASP A 233 9.90 5.07 22.37
N ASN A 234 11.20 5.27 22.17
CA ASN A 234 12.01 6.22 22.93
C ASN A 234 12.60 7.34 22.05
N PHE A 235 12.01 7.64 20.89
CA PHE A 235 12.57 8.63 19.97
C PHE A 235 12.04 10.06 20.19
N GLY A 236 11.30 10.36 21.25
CA GLY A 236 10.78 11.71 21.53
C GLY A 236 11.85 12.81 21.63
N VAL A 237 11.43 14.05 21.79
CA VAL A 237 12.35 15.19 22.02
C VAL A 237 12.53 15.47 23.51
N GLN A 238 13.72 15.94 23.89
CA GLN A 238 14.08 16.18 25.29
C GLN A 238 13.04 17.04 26.05
N SER A 239 12.55 18.11 25.43
CA SER A 239 11.60 19.04 26.07
C SER A 239 10.24 18.41 26.38
N LEU A 240 9.83 17.39 25.62
CA LEU A 240 8.57 16.66 25.83
C LEU A 240 8.80 15.28 26.48
N GLY A 241 10.04 14.92 26.79
CA GLY A 241 10.46 13.57 27.15
C GLY A 241 10.68 12.67 25.92
N TYR A 242 11.58 11.70 26.05
CA TYR A 242 11.94 10.77 24.97
C TYR A 242 10.92 9.64 24.79
N ASP A 243 10.29 9.17 25.85
CA ASP A 243 9.32 8.06 25.76
C ASP A 243 8.02 8.48 25.08
N ARG A 244 7.51 7.64 24.19
CA ARG A 244 6.18 7.72 23.59
C ARG A 244 5.45 6.40 23.80
N TYR A 245 4.17 6.54 24.12
CA TYR A 245 3.24 5.44 24.23
C TYR A 245 2.08 5.70 23.28
N SER A 246 1.76 4.74 22.44
CA SER A 246 0.56 4.80 21.60
C SER A 246 -0.37 3.64 21.88
N ALA A 247 -1.66 3.89 21.79
CA ALA A 247 -2.70 2.88 21.80
C ALA A 247 -3.73 3.23 20.75
N GLY A 248 -4.22 2.24 20.02
CA GLY A 248 -5.15 2.49 18.94
C GLY A 248 -5.87 1.24 18.51
N LEU A 249 -6.72 1.40 17.51
CA LEU A 249 -7.51 0.34 16.94
C LEU A 249 -7.90 0.66 15.50
N THR A 250 -7.88 -0.37 14.66
CA THR A 250 -8.51 -0.37 13.35
C THR A 250 -9.81 -1.15 13.45
N LEU A 251 -10.89 -0.55 12.96
CA LEU A 251 -12.20 -1.14 12.82
C LEU A 251 -12.53 -1.23 11.33
N MET A 252 -13.12 -2.35 10.92
CA MET A 252 -13.62 -2.54 9.57
C MET A 252 -15.12 -2.80 9.62
N ASP A 253 -15.83 -2.15 8.70
CA ASP A 253 -17.24 -2.42 8.40
C ASP A 253 -18.21 -2.33 9.60
N ILE A 254 -18.03 -1.30 10.43
CA ILE A 254 -18.71 -1.17 11.73
C ILE A 254 -20.13 -0.56 11.67
N TRP A 255 -20.54 0.04 10.56
CA TRP A 255 -21.85 0.73 10.47
C TRP A 255 -22.66 0.45 9.20
N THR A 256 -22.03 0.09 8.08
CA THR A 256 -22.70 0.19 6.77
C THR A 256 -22.75 -1.11 5.97
N GLY A 257 -21.91 -2.10 6.26
CA GLY A 257 -21.78 -3.27 5.38
C GLY A 257 -21.06 -2.95 4.07
N LEU A 258 -20.19 -1.93 4.01
CA LEU A 258 -19.58 -1.38 2.78
C LEU A 258 -18.05 -1.29 2.86
N ASP A 259 -17.41 -2.13 3.68
CA ASP A 259 -15.93 -2.16 3.83
C ASP A 259 -15.32 -0.82 4.25
N GLN A 260 -16.06 -0.03 5.04
CA GLN A 260 -15.54 1.21 5.58
C GLN A 260 -14.50 0.92 6.66
N LYS A 261 -13.36 1.60 6.59
CA LYS A 261 -12.28 1.47 7.55
C LYS A 261 -12.27 2.69 8.48
N PHE A 262 -12.31 2.46 9.77
CA PHE A 262 -12.08 3.49 10.78
C PHE A 262 -10.84 3.15 11.58
N ASP A 263 -9.92 4.08 11.65
CA ASP A 263 -8.71 3.95 12.45
C ASP A 263 -8.69 5.05 13.51
N TYR A 264 -8.26 4.70 14.72
CA TYR A 264 -8.06 5.65 15.81
C TYR A 264 -6.77 5.34 16.56
N GLN A 265 -6.06 6.40 16.97
CA GLN A 265 -4.85 6.32 17.76
C GLN A 265 -4.80 7.46 18.78
N TYR A 266 -4.42 7.10 19.99
CA TYR A 266 -3.99 8.01 21.05
C TYR A 266 -2.48 7.85 21.26
N LEU A 267 -1.76 8.98 21.37
CA LEU A 267 -0.32 9.03 21.63
C LEU A 267 -0.03 9.98 22.78
N THR A 268 0.87 9.60 23.68
CA THR A 268 1.32 10.44 24.80
C THR A 268 2.79 10.23 25.12
N SER A 269 3.40 11.21 25.79
CA SER A 269 4.75 11.08 26.34
C SER A 269 4.73 10.34 27.68
N GLY A 270 5.91 9.89 28.16
CA GLY A 270 6.02 9.27 29.50
C GLY A 270 5.51 10.12 30.66
N ASN A 271 5.54 11.46 30.52
CA ASN A 271 4.72 12.34 31.33
C ASN A 271 3.45 12.76 30.57
N PHE A 272 2.30 12.29 31.01
CA PHE A 272 1.01 12.47 30.34
C PHE A 272 0.54 13.93 30.27
N SER A 273 1.16 14.87 31.02
CA SER A 273 0.85 16.29 30.90
C SER A 273 1.59 16.99 29.76
N LYS A 274 2.71 16.43 29.29
CA LYS A 274 3.59 17.08 28.32
C LYS A 274 3.13 16.94 26.88
N LEU A 275 2.62 15.76 26.48
CA LEU A 275 2.13 15.52 25.13
C LEU A 275 0.90 14.62 25.17
N LYS A 276 -0.16 15.04 24.49
CA LYS A 276 -1.34 14.22 24.20
C LYS A 276 -1.72 14.46 22.75
N ALA A 277 -1.92 13.40 21.99
CA ALA A 277 -2.37 13.48 20.61
C ALA A 277 -3.45 12.43 20.37
N ASN A 278 -4.53 12.84 19.70
CA ASN A 278 -5.59 11.98 19.20
C ASN A 278 -5.63 12.14 17.70
N SER A 279 -5.68 11.03 16.98
CA SER A 279 -5.83 11.01 15.54
C SER A 279 -6.79 9.94 15.12
N GLY A 280 -7.55 10.19 14.06
CA GLY A 280 -8.39 9.18 13.45
C GLY A 280 -8.59 9.42 11.96
N ALA A 281 -8.88 8.34 11.25
CA ALA A 281 -9.18 8.37 9.83
C ALA A 281 -10.39 7.49 9.54
N TRP A 282 -11.29 7.98 8.69
CA TRP A 282 -12.39 7.22 8.14
C TRP A 282 -12.21 7.13 6.63
N THR A 283 -12.06 5.91 6.12
CA THR A 283 -11.90 5.62 4.69
C THR A 283 -13.11 4.84 4.20
N ILE A 284 -13.70 5.32 3.11
CA ILE A 284 -14.89 4.79 2.47
C ILE A 284 -14.48 4.29 1.09
N ALA A 285 -14.65 2.99 0.86
CA ALA A 285 -14.56 2.42 -0.47
C ALA A 285 -15.84 2.73 -1.26
N LEU A 286 -15.71 3.29 -2.44
CA LEU A 286 -16.83 3.67 -3.30
C LEU A 286 -17.16 2.54 -4.28
N PRO A 287 -18.40 2.44 -4.80
CA PRO A 287 -18.81 1.34 -5.68
C PRO A 287 -17.96 1.18 -6.96
N TRP A 288 -17.33 2.26 -7.41
CA TRP A 288 -16.45 2.28 -8.58
C TRP A 288 -14.96 2.13 -8.23
N ARG A 289 -14.64 1.60 -7.04
CA ARG A 289 -13.29 1.28 -6.53
C ARG A 289 -12.38 2.45 -6.17
N ASP A 290 -12.85 3.68 -6.27
CA ASP A 290 -12.17 4.82 -5.65
C ASP A 290 -12.33 4.78 -4.12
N THR A 291 -11.52 5.58 -3.42
CA THR A 291 -11.67 5.75 -1.98
C THR A 291 -11.77 7.22 -1.59
N ALA A 292 -12.64 7.51 -0.63
CA ALA A 292 -12.70 8.81 0.03
C ALA A 292 -12.27 8.65 1.49
N SER A 293 -11.37 9.52 1.95
CA SER A 293 -10.86 9.51 3.32
C SER A 293 -11.05 10.86 3.99
N ILE A 294 -11.52 10.84 5.23
CA ILE A 294 -11.54 11.97 6.14
C ILE A 294 -10.57 11.67 7.27
N PHE A 295 -9.61 12.56 7.49
CA PHE A 295 -8.62 12.47 8.56
C PHE A 295 -8.82 13.62 9.55
N GLY A 296 -8.69 13.33 10.83
CA GLY A 296 -8.73 14.31 11.91
C GLY A 296 -7.60 14.07 12.91
N SER A 297 -6.98 15.16 13.38
CA SER A 297 -5.98 15.10 14.45
C SER A 297 -6.11 16.28 15.39
N TYR A 298 -5.84 16.04 16.67
CA TYR A 298 -5.77 17.05 17.72
C TYR A 298 -4.64 16.72 18.67
N SER A 299 -3.75 17.67 18.94
CA SER A 299 -2.66 17.48 19.89
C SER A 299 -2.42 18.69 20.79
N LEU A 300 -1.94 18.40 21.99
CA LEU A 300 -1.56 19.35 23.02
C LEU A 300 -0.12 19.06 23.43
N ALA A 301 0.70 20.10 23.51
CA ALA A 301 2.10 20.01 23.89
C ALA A 301 2.49 21.11 24.90
N ASN A 302 3.09 20.69 26.02
CA ASN A 302 3.61 21.54 27.09
C ASN A 302 5.09 21.19 27.30
N PRO A 303 6.00 21.73 26.47
CA PRO A 303 7.42 21.41 26.57
C PRO A 303 8.07 22.06 27.79
N ASP A 304 9.08 21.40 28.35
CA ASP A 304 9.97 22.00 29.33
C ASP A 304 10.73 23.17 28.70
N ALA A 305 10.90 24.22 29.48
CA ALA A 305 11.62 25.42 29.08
C ALA A 305 12.65 25.84 30.13
N SER A 306 13.66 26.59 29.69
CA SER A 306 14.72 27.09 30.57
C SER A 306 14.33 28.44 31.19
N GLY A 307 14.56 28.60 32.50
CA GLY A 307 14.36 29.86 33.20
C GLY A 307 12.91 30.10 33.60
N GLN A 308 12.40 31.32 33.36
CA GLN A 308 11.02 31.73 33.71
C GLN A 308 10.05 31.62 32.52
N LEU A 309 10.40 30.84 31.49
CA LEU A 309 9.57 30.68 30.31
C LEU A 309 8.67 29.46 30.45
N ASP A 310 7.40 29.60 30.05
CA ASP A 310 6.46 28.49 29.90
C ASP A 310 5.87 28.48 28.50
N PHE A 311 5.54 27.30 27.98
CA PHE A 311 4.98 27.11 26.65
C PHE A 311 3.74 26.23 26.71
N ASN A 312 2.69 26.63 26.00
CA ASN A 312 1.52 25.80 25.77
C ASN A 312 1.20 25.83 24.27
N SER A 313 1.11 24.68 23.64
CA SER A 313 0.85 24.58 22.21
C SER A 313 -0.28 23.62 21.93
N TYR A 314 -1.11 23.97 20.97
CA TYR A 314 -2.11 23.06 20.41
C TYR A 314 -2.04 23.03 18.90
N TYR A 315 -2.51 21.91 18.36
CA TYR A 315 -2.63 21.71 16.94
C TYR A 315 -3.86 20.89 16.62
N TRP A 316 -4.51 21.23 15.52
CA TRP A 316 -5.50 20.36 14.94
C TRP A 316 -5.48 20.41 13.42
N GLN A 317 -5.92 19.30 12.84
CA GLN A 317 -6.04 19.12 11.41
C GLN A 317 -7.35 18.42 11.10
N THR A 318 -7.97 18.84 10.00
CA THR A 318 -8.94 18.03 9.27
C THR A 318 -8.54 18.00 7.80
N SER A 319 -8.59 16.81 7.21
CA SER A 319 -8.22 16.61 5.82
C SER A 319 -9.23 15.73 5.13
N PHE A 320 -9.53 16.10 3.90
CA PHE A 320 -10.26 15.27 2.96
C PHE A 320 -9.31 14.80 1.85
N ARG A 321 -9.44 13.54 1.44
CA ARG A 321 -8.72 12.94 0.32
C ARG A 321 -9.70 12.12 -0.51
N TYR A 322 -9.62 12.29 -1.82
CA TYR A 322 -10.28 11.45 -2.81
C TYR A 322 -9.17 10.79 -3.64
N ASN A 323 -9.10 9.46 -3.61
CA ASN A 323 -8.13 8.68 -4.35
C ASN A 323 -8.79 8.00 -5.54
N PHE A 324 -8.28 8.29 -6.73
CA PHE A 324 -8.63 7.65 -7.99
C PHE A 324 -7.77 6.42 -8.16
N VAL A 325 -8.39 5.24 -8.12
CA VAL A 325 -7.68 4.00 -8.44
C VAL A 325 -7.60 3.88 -9.96
N LEU A 326 -6.39 3.82 -10.49
CA LEU A 326 -6.16 3.72 -11.93
C LEU A 326 -5.96 2.24 -12.31
N PRO A 327 -6.26 1.83 -13.56
CA PRO A 327 -6.13 0.44 -13.97
C PRO A 327 -4.71 -0.10 -13.80
N ASP A 328 -4.58 -1.25 -13.14
CA ASP A 328 -3.29 -1.94 -13.00
C ASP A 328 -2.75 -2.34 -14.39
N LEU A 329 -1.44 -2.14 -14.59
CA LEU A 329 -0.73 -2.56 -15.79
C LEU A 329 0.16 -3.75 -15.42
N ASP A 330 -0.33 -4.95 -15.69
CA ASP A 330 0.43 -6.18 -15.54
C ASP A 330 0.93 -6.66 -16.91
N LEU A 331 2.26 -6.72 -17.07
CA LEU A 331 2.92 -7.20 -18.27
C LEU A 331 3.33 -8.69 -18.13
N GLY A 332 2.51 -9.49 -17.44
CA GLY A 332 2.45 -10.97 -17.49
C GLY A 332 3.81 -11.66 -17.54
N GLU A 333 4.27 -12.00 -18.75
CA GLU A 333 5.51 -12.74 -19.00
C GLU A 333 6.80 -12.01 -18.58
N SER A 334 6.78 -10.68 -18.47
CA SER A 334 7.95 -9.87 -18.12
C SER A 334 8.23 -9.81 -16.60
N GLY A 335 7.26 -10.25 -15.78
CA GLY A 335 7.32 -10.10 -14.32
C GLY A 335 7.22 -8.64 -13.85
N PHE A 336 6.74 -7.74 -14.71
CA PHE A 336 6.54 -6.33 -14.40
C PHE A 336 5.07 -6.04 -14.09
N GLY A 337 4.80 -5.58 -12.87
CA GLY A 337 3.48 -5.13 -12.44
C GLY A 337 3.51 -3.68 -12.03
N TRP A 338 2.55 -2.89 -12.46
CA TRP A 338 2.45 -1.47 -12.13
C TRP A 338 1.06 -1.15 -11.62
N ARG A 339 0.97 -0.88 -10.32
CA ARG A 339 -0.22 -0.38 -9.66
C ARG A 339 -0.08 1.11 -9.41
N HIS A 340 -1.14 1.88 -9.64
CA HIS A 340 -1.07 3.32 -9.49
C HIS A 340 -2.41 3.96 -9.15
N GLN A 341 -2.32 5.13 -8.53
CA GLN A 341 -3.47 5.93 -8.14
C GLN A 341 -3.08 7.41 -8.18
N ALA A 342 -4.07 8.26 -8.41
CA ALA A 342 -3.95 9.70 -8.23
C ALA A 342 -4.81 10.12 -7.05
N TYR A 343 -4.51 11.26 -6.43
CA TYR A 343 -5.36 11.80 -5.39
C TYR A 343 -5.48 13.31 -5.48
N LEU A 344 -6.59 13.81 -4.96
CA LEU A 344 -6.83 15.22 -4.69
C LEU A 344 -7.46 15.38 -3.32
N GLY A 345 -7.33 16.56 -2.73
CA GLY A 345 -7.91 16.78 -1.42
C GLY A 345 -7.88 18.22 -0.95
N PHE A 346 -8.21 18.37 0.32
CA PHE A 346 -8.18 19.64 1.04
C PHE A 346 -7.65 19.40 2.44
N ASP A 347 -6.70 20.22 2.88
CA ASP A 347 -6.19 20.21 4.24
C ASP A 347 -6.53 21.53 4.90
N PHE A 348 -7.14 21.43 6.07
CA PHE A 348 -7.22 22.54 7.01
C PHE A 348 -6.43 22.18 8.27
N LYS A 349 -5.46 23.02 8.62
CA LYS A 349 -4.63 22.86 9.83
C LYS A 349 -4.64 24.17 10.60
N ALA A 350 -4.69 24.10 11.92
CA ALA A 350 -4.46 25.26 12.77
C ALA A 350 -3.51 24.88 13.88
N ALA A 351 -2.55 25.77 14.13
CA ALA A 351 -1.57 25.62 15.18
C ALA A 351 -1.47 26.93 15.96
N ASN A 352 -1.35 26.80 17.27
CA ASN A 352 -0.96 27.90 18.13
C ASN A 352 0.10 27.42 19.11
N SER A 353 1.05 28.30 19.37
CA SER A 353 1.99 28.17 20.47
C SER A 353 1.91 29.47 21.25
N ASP A 354 1.65 29.40 22.54
CA ASP A 354 1.68 30.52 23.46
C ASP A 354 2.97 30.44 24.29
N VAL A 355 3.61 31.59 24.51
CA VAL A 355 4.82 31.73 25.35
C VAL A 355 4.52 32.66 26.51
N PHE A 356 4.86 32.25 27.71
CA PHE A 356 4.74 33.04 28.93
C PHE A 356 6.14 33.33 29.49
N PHE A 357 6.35 34.52 30.04
CA PHE A 357 7.52 34.86 30.84
C PHE A 357 7.07 35.32 32.23
N ALA A 358 7.52 34.64 33.27
CA ALA A 358 7.13 34.89 34.66
C ALA A 358 5.60 34.95 34.85
N GLY A 359 4.86 34.06 34.16
CA GLY A 359 3.40 34.00 34.20
C GLY A 359 2.66 35.04 33.34
N THR A 360 3.37 35.92 32.63
CA THR A 360 2.76 36.90 31.71
C THR A 360 2.89 36.42 30.27
N ALA A 361 1.77 36.38 29.53
CA ALA A 361 1.78 36.01 28.11
C ALA A 361 2.59 37.03 27.28
N ILE A 362 3.51 36.53 26.45
CA ILE A 362 4.30 37.36 25.54
C ILE A 362 3.54 37.44 24.20
N PRO A 363 3.16 38.64 23.72
CA PRO A 363 2.46 38.79 22.46
C PRO A 363 3.24 38.21 21.27
N PRO A 364 2.56 37.62 20.27
CA PRO A 364 3.15 37.11 19.03
C PRO A 364 4.11 38.08 18.34
N SER A 365 3.72 39.36 18.29
CA SER A 365 4.48 40.45 17.68
C SER A 365 5.82 40.75 18.37
N VAL A 366 6.01 40.29 19.61
CA VAL A 366 7.21 40.54 20.41
C VAL A 366 8.09 39.29 20.51
N ASN A 367 7.51 38.09 20.49
CA ASN A 367 8.26 36.84 20.60
C ASN A 367 8.75 36.29 19.24
N GLY A 368 8.06 36.59 18.13
CA GLY A 368 8.38 36.09 16.79
C GLY A 368 8.41 34.55 16.69
N LEU A 369 7.70 33.87 17.58
CA LEU A 369 7.79 32.43 17.81
C LEU A 369 6.42 31.76 17.99
N ALA A 370 5.38 32.54 18.25
CA ALA A 370 4.15 32.05 18.86
C ALA A 370 2.96 32.87 18.38
N GLY A 371 1.89 32.21 17.94
CA GLY A 371 0.69 32.84 17.42
C GLY A 371 -0.18 31.85 16.64
N LEU A 372 -1.48 32.13 16.58
CA LEU A 372 -2.43 31.30 15.85
C LEU A 372 -2.28 31.54 14.35
N TYR A 373 -1.99 30.47 13.60
CA TYR A 373 -2.04 30.49 12.14
C TYR A 373 -2.85 29.31 11.62
N ASN A 374 -3.48 29.53 10.47
CA ASN A 374 -4.25 28.53 9.76
C ASN A 374 -3.59 28.25 8.41
N ILE A 375 -3.56 26.97 8.06
CA ILE A 375 -3.22 26.50 6.72
C ILE A 375 -4.48 25.94 6.10
N ALA A 376 -4.78 26.44 4.90
CA ALA A 376 -5.81 25.88 4.03
C ALA A 376 -5.15 25.64 2.67
N GLN A 377 -5.05 24.38 2.26
CA GLN A 377 -4.34 24.00 1.04
C GLN A 377 -5.03 22.84 0.32
N PHE A 378 -4.71 22.70 -0.96
CA PHE A 378 -5.20 21.66 -1.85
C PHE A 378 -4.06 20.73 -2.24
N PRO A 379 -4.01 19.52 -1.66
CA PRO A 379 -3.03 18.52 -2.02
C PRO A 379 -3.52 17.76 -3.25
N PHE A 380 -2.58 17.45 -4.13
CA PHE A 380 -2.80 16.59 -5.27
C PHE A 380 -1.56 15.74 -5.49
N GLY A 381 -1.72 14.51 -5.93
CA GLY A 381 -0.58 13.64 -6.09
C GLY A 381 -0.85 12.42 -6.92
N TYR A 382 0.22 11.71 -7.18
CA TYR A 382 0.26 10.45 -7.90
C TYR A 382 1.17 9.49 -7.13
N THR A 383 0.67 8.29 -6.87
CA THR A 383 1.46 7.22 -6.26
C THR A 383 1.47 6.00 -7.15
N ALA A 384 2.60 5.32 -7.24
CA ALA A 384 2.75 4.10 -8.00
C ALA A 384 3.59 3.08 -7.23
N THR A 385 3.22 1.81 -7.32
CA THR A 385 4.05 0.67 -6.93
C THR A 385 4.33 -0.16 -8.17
N ILE A 386 5.62 -0.29 -8.47
CA ILE A 386 6.15 -1.06 -9.59
C ILE A 386 6.83 -2.29 -8.99
N ILE A 387 6.41 -3.47 -9.41
CA ILE A 387 7.03 -4.75 -9.08
C ILE A 387 7.80 -5.20 -10.32
N ASP A 388 9.03 -5.66 -10.11
CA ASP A 388 9.88 -6.19 -11.16
C ASP A 388 10.65 -7.42 -10.66
N PRO A 389 11.31 -8.20 -11.53
CA PRO A 389 11.96 -9.45 -11.13
C PRO A 389 13.03 -9.32 -10.05
N VAL A 390 13.55 -8.11 -9.80
CA VAL A 390 14.60 -7.88 -8.80
C VAL A 390 14.10 -7.08 -7.60
N GLY A 391 12.79 -6.84 -7.47
CA GLY A 391 12.17 -6.29 -6.27
C GLY A 391 10.99 -5.37 -6.53
N SER A 392 10.91 -4.27 -5.79
CA SER A 392 9.79 -3.32 -5.89
C SER A 392 10.21 -1.87 -5.73
N THR A 393 9.57 -0.98 -6.48
CA THR A 393 9.74 0.46 -6.44
C THR A 393 8.42 1.12 -6.09
N GLY A 394 8.36 1.89 -5.02
CA GLY A 394 7.27 2.83 -4.78
C GLY A 394 7.70 4.25 -5.15
N VAL A 395 6.78 4.99 -5.74
CA VAL A 395 6.96 6.39 -6.15
C VAL A 395 5.77 7.19 -5.65
N GLU A 396 6.03 8.36 -5.07
CA GLU A 396 5.01 9.36 -4.81
C GLU A 396 5.49 10.74 -5.31
N CYS A 397 4.63 11.38 -6.09
CA CYS A 397 4.77 12.77 -6.48
C CYS A 397 3.57 13.52 -5.90
N ALA A 398 3.81 14.46 -4.99
CA ALA A 398 2.76 15.22 -4.34
C ALA A 398 3.00 16.73 -4.50
N GLY A 399 1.94 17.49 -4.74
CA GLY A 399 1.92 18.95 -4.76
C GLY A 399 0.93 19.48 -3.74
N PHE A 400 1.29 20.61 -3.12
CA PHE A 400 0.50 21.26 -2.08
C PHE A 400 0.37 22.73 -2.44
N TRP A 401 -0.85 23.14 -2.79
CA TRP A 401 -1.13 24.51 -3.20
C TRP A 401 -2.02 25.21 -2.18
N SER A 402 -1.54 26.33 -1.63
CA SER A 402 -2.37 27.25 -0.84
C SER A 402 -2.57 28.54 -1.62
N PRO A 403 -3.82 28.98 -1.87
CA PRO A 403 -4.09 30.29 -2.48
C PRO A 403 -3.87 31.45 -1.49
N GLY A 404 -3.80 31.17 -0.18
CA GLY A 404 -3.92 32.17 0.87
C GLY A 404 -5.33 32.76 0.97
N GLY A 405 -5.61 33.43 2.08
CA GLY A 405 -6.84 34.19 2.33
C GLY A 405 -8.11 33.37 2.56
N LEU A 406 -8.04 32.04 2.67
CA LEU A 406 -9.24 31.19 2.83
C LEU A 406 -9.85 31.29 4.24
N THR A 407 -9.08 31.72 5.24
CA THR A 407 -9.55 32.03 6.59
C THR A 407 -8.82 33.25 7.14
N SER A 408 -9.31 33.81 8.25
CA SER A 408 -8.73 35.02 8.87
C SER A 408 -7.25 34.90 9.20
N ASN A 409 -6.80 33.70 9.61
CA ASN A 409 -5.41 33.44 10.01
C ASN A 409 -4.61 32.67 8.95
N ASN A 410 -5.14 32.56 7.72
CA ASN A 410 -4.41 32.08 6.54
C ASN A 410 -4.03 33.29 5.68
N SER A 411 -3.24 34.21 6.21
CA SER A 411 -2.88 35.46 5.54
C SER A 411 -1.39 35.76 5.72
N ASP A 412 -0.81 36.52 4.79
CA ASP A 412 0.58 36.94 4.87
C ASP A 412 0.88 37.66 6.19
N SER A 413 -0.03 38.51 6.65
CA SER A 413 0.12 39.23 7.92
C SER A 413 0.17 38.30 9.13
N SER A 414 -0.60 37.21 9.14
CA SER A 414 -0.57 36.21 10.22
C SER A 414 0.70 35.36 10.15
N PHE A 415 1.13 35.00 8.95
CA PHE A 415 2.31 34.16 8.73
C PHE A 415 3.59 34.92 9.06
N GLN A 416 3.71 36.17 8.63
CA GLN A 416 4.89 37.02 8.83
C GLN A 416 5.12 37.41 10.29
N GLN A 417 4.09 37.36 11.14
CA GLN A 417 4.25 37.52 12.60
C GLN A 417 5.05 36.37 13.23
N ILE A 418 5.04 35.19 12.60
CA ILE A 418 5.66 33.97 13.12
C ILE A 418 6.93 33.65 12.33
N ASN A 419 6.84 33.68 11.00
CA ASN A 419 7.95 33.48 10.08
C ASN A 419 7.97 34.64 9.08
N GLY A 420 8.81 35.65 9.32
CA GLY A 420 8.81 36.92 8.59
C GLY A 420 8.96 36.82 7.06
N GLY A 421 9.51 35.72 6.54
CA GLY A 421 9.61 35.46 5.11
C GLY A 421 8.46 34.64 4.51
N ALA A 422 7.51 34.17 5.33
CA ALA A 422 6.43 33.30 4.90
C ALA A 422 5.29 34.07 4.25
N MET A 423 4.65 33.44 3.27
CA MET A 423 3.47 33.94 2.58
C MET A 423 2.38 32.88 2.63
N ALA A 424 1.12 33.31 2.73
CA ALA A 424 -0.02 32.41 2.78
C ALA A 424 -0.32 31.78 1.43
N ASN A 425 0.12 32.40 0.33
CA ASN A 425 0.09 31.77 -0.99
C ASN A 425 1.42 31.07 -1.31
N TYR A 426 1.37 29.76 -1.47
CA TYR A 426 2.56 28.98 -1.77
C TYR A 426 2.22 27.73 -2.58
N LEU A 427 3.25 27.19 -3.22
CA LEU A 427 3.25 25.89 -3.85
C LEU A 427 4.53 25.18 -3.44
N TYR A 428 4.39 24.03 -2.81
CA TYR A 428 5.52 23.13 -2.59
C TYR A 428 5.19 21.74 -3.11
N GLY A 429 6.23 21.01 -3.52
CA GLY A 429 6.15 19.64 -4.01
C GLY A 429 7.00 18.71 -3.17
N LYS A 430 6.55 17.47 -3.06
CA LYS A 430 7.31 16.35 -2.49
C LYS A 430 7.47 15.26 -3.53
N PHE A 431 8.66 14.67 -3.57
CA PHE A 431 8.95 13.47 -4.34
C PHE A 431 9.51 12.42 -3.39
N LEU A 432 8.91 11.23 -3.38
CA LEU A 432 9.39 10.08 -2.61
C LEU A 432 9.64 8.92 -3.57
N LEU A 433 10.77 8.26 -3.40
CA LEU A 433 11.16 7.05 -4.10
C LEU A 433 11.65 6.04 -3.07
N ASN A 434 10.91 4.94 -2.92
CA ASN A 434 11.36 3.78 -2.15
C ASN A 434 11.69 2.64 -3.11
N ARG A 435 12.85 2.02 -2.94
CA ARG A 435 13.28 0.89 -3.76
C ARG A 435 13.77 -0.23 -2.86
N VAL A 436 13.19 -1.41 -3.02
CA VAL A 436 13.68 -2.64 -2.43
C VAL A 436 14.28 -3.49 -3.55
N PHE A 437 15.57 -3.78 -3.46
CA PHE A 437 16.22 -4.78 -4.29
C PHE A 437 16.34 -6.09 -3.53
N LEU A 438 15.92 -7.18 -4.15
CA LEU A 438 16.16 -8.54 -3.70
C LEU A 438 17.45 -9.03 -4.35
N LEU A 439 18.48 -9.24 -3.53
CA LEU A 439 19.77 -9.75 -3.96
C LEU A 439 19.81 -11.29 -3.81
N PRO A 440 20.81 -11.96 -4.40
CA PRO A 440 21.06 -13.37 -4.13
C PRO A 440 21.13 -13.68 -2.63
N GLU A 441 20.81 -14.92 -2.26
CA GLU A 441 20.79 -15.39 -0.86
C GLU A 441 19.74 -14.73 0.04
N LYS A 442 18.71 -14.06 -0.54
CA LYS A 442 17.63 -13.37 0.20
C LYS A 442 18.11 -12.14 1.00
N ILE A 443 19.29 -11.61 0.68
CA ILE A 443 19.72 -10.29 1.16
C ILE A 443 18.86 -9.23 0.45
N SER A 444 18.53 -8.13 1.13
CA SER A 444 17.85 -7.00 0.48
C SER A 444 18.56 -5.67 0.69
N LEU A 445 18.58 -4.85 -0.35
CA LEU A 445 19.01 -3.46 -0.30
C LEU A 445 17.78 -2.57 -0.39
N VAL A 446 17.57 -1.72 0.61
CA VAL A 446 16.44 -0.79 0.68
C VAL A 446 16.96 0.63 0.58
N GLY A 447 16.47 1.37 -0.42
CA GLY A 447 16.71 2.79 -0.57
C GLY A 447 15.43 3.59 -0.37
N ASN A 448 15.48 4.66 0.41
CA ASN A 448 14.43 5.68 0.48
C ASN A 448 15.06 7.03 0.13
N PHE A 449 14.49 7.71 -0.86
CA PHE A 449 14.89 9.03 -1.29
C PHE A 449 13.69 9.95 -1.22
N GLN A 450 13.83 11.09 -0.53
CA GLN A 450 12.78 12.08 -0.41
C GLN A 450 13.31 13.48 -0.74
N VAL A 451 12.49 14.25 -1.46
CA VAL A 451 12.78 15.64 -1.81
C VAL A 451 11.57 16.49 -1.49
N GLN A 452 11.79 17.64 -0.87
CA GLN A 452 10.80 18.71 -0.78
C GLN A 452 11.35 19.96 -1.47
N GLN A 453 10.55 20.59 -2.32
CA GLN A 453 10.87 21.87 -2.96
C GLN A 453 9.70 22.83 -2.81
N SER A 454 9.98 24.05 -2.38
CA SER A 454 9.02 25.12 -2.16
C SER A 454 9.42 26.37 -2.93
N ASN A 455 8.42 27.07 -3.47
CA ASN A 455 8.63 28.39 -4.08
C ASN A 455 8.65 29.54 -3.06
N ARG A 456 8.33 29.27 -1.79
CA ARG A 456 8.20 30.26 -0.70
C ARG A 456 8.75 29.72 0.60
N THR A 457 9.03 30.63 1.53
CA THR A 457 9.24 30.27 2.92
C THR A 457 7.94 29.69 3.49
N LEU A 458 8.02 28.53 4.14
CA LEU A 458 6.89 27.78 4.63
C LEU A 458 6.65 28.03 6.13
N MET A 459 5.43 27.77 6.57
CA MET A 459 5.12 27.69 8.00
C MET A 459 5.75 26.43 8.61
N PRO A 460 6.07 26.42 9.92
CA PRO A 460 6.75 25.30 10.56
C PRO A 460 6.10 23.93 10.32
N THR A 461 4.76 23.86 10.26
CA THR A 461 4.01 22.62 10.00
C THR A 461 4.14 22.08 8.57
N GLU A 462 4.60 22.89 7.62
CA GLU A 462 4.85 22.48 6.22
C GLU A 462 6.36 22.40 5.89
N SER A 463 7.21 23.01 6.72
CA SER A 463 8.66 22.86 6.58
C SER A 463 9.11 21.43 6.87
N PHE A 464 10.10 20.96 6.12
CA PHE A 464 10.66 19.62 6.26
C PHE A 464 11.70 19.61 7.38
N GLY A 465 11.61 18.62 8.26
CA GLY A 465 12.56 18.43 9.35
C GLY A 465 13.46 17.21 9.12
N ILE A 466 14.74 17.33 9.44
CA ILE A 466 15.71 16.23 9.42
C ILE A 466 16.30 15.99 10.81
N GLY A 467 16.69 14.74 11.05
CA GLY A 467 17.15 14.23 12.34
C GLY A 467 16.06 13.41 13.01
N GLY A 468 16.44 12.28 13.59
CA GLY A 468 15.52 11.35 14.24
C GLY A 468 15.34 10.05 13.47
N TYR A 469 14.44 9.23 13.98
CA TYR A 469 14.29 7.82 13.63
C TYR A 469 13.80 7.55 12.19
N ASP A 470 12.95 8.43 11.65
CA ASP A 470 12.38 8.32 10.28
C ASP A 470 13.15 9.13 9.23
N THR A 471 14.17 9.88 9.65
CA THR A 471 14.97 10.71 8.73
C THR A 471 16.45 10.37 8.85
N VAL A 472 17.24 11.11 9.62
CA VAL A 472 18.67 10.82 9.81
C VAL A 472 18.87 10.29 11.22
N ARG A 473 19.01 8.96 11.35
CA ARG A 473 19.15 8.28 12.64
C ARG A 473 20.43 8.73 13.35
N GLY A 474 20.46 8.61 14.67
CA GLY A 474 21.60 9.06 15.48
C GLY A 474 21.56 10.54 15.87
N TYR A 475 20.58 11.31 15.39
CA TYR A 475 20.32 12.71 15.74
C TYR A 475 18.98 12.86 16.44
N ASP A 476 18.82 13.92 17.24
CA ASP A 476 17.54 14.25 17.87
C ASP A 476 16.44 14.47 16.81
N GLN A 477 15.20 14.14 17.16
CA GLN A 477 14.05 14.37 16.28
C GLN A 477 13.98 15.81 15.82
N ARG A 478 13.87 15.98 14.50
CA ARG A 478 13.66 17.27 13.84
C ARG A 478 14.74 18.31 14.21
N SER A 479 15.97 17.84 14.43
CA SER A 479 17.17 18.64 14.78
C SER A 479 17.37 19.86 13.89
N ALA A 480 17.03 19.78 12.60
CA ALA A 480 17.09 20.90 11.68
C ALA A 480 15.85 20.96 10.77
N ASN A 481 15.48 22.16 10.34
CA ASN A 481 14.29 22.43 9.52
C ASN A 481 14.62 23.29 8.31
N GLY A 482 13.90 23.08 7.21
CA GLY A 482 13.97 23.90 6.00
C GLY A 482 12.74 23.80 5.13
N ASP A 483 12.60 24.78 4.24
CA ASP A 483 11.53 24.83 3.24
C ASP A 483 11.76 23.79 2.13
N ASN A 484 13.04 23.61 1.76
CA ASN A 484 13.51 22.61 0.82
C ASN A 484 14.31 21.54 1.57
N ALA A 485 14.20 20.29 1.13
CA ALA A 485 14.94 19.19 1.74
C ALA A 485 15.32 18.10 0.74
N TYR A 486 16.39 17.40 1.08
CA TYR A 486 16.86 16.19 0.41
C TYR A 486 17.21 15.17 1.48
N LEU A 487 16.62 13.98 1.41
CA LEU A 487 16.84 12.88 2.34
C LEU A 487 17.18 11.62 1.55
N LEU A 488 18.16 10.87 2.03
CA LEU A 488 18.58 9.58 1.51
C LEU A 488 18.79 8.62 2.68
N ASN A 489 18.09 7.49 2.68
CA ASN A 489 18.30 6.37 3.59
C ASN A 489 18.65 5.14 2.77
N LEU A 490 19.74 4.48 3.12
CA LEU A 490 20.17 3.22 2.53
C LEU A 490 20.29 2.19 3.62
N GLU A 491 19.69 1.02 3.44
CA GLU A 491 19.80 -0.13 4.34
C GLU A 491 20.20 -1.38 3.56
N CYS A 492 21.16 -2.13 4.09
CA CYS A 492 21.44 -3.50 3.67
C CYS A 492 20.93 -4.43 4.78
N ARG A 493 20.03 -5.35 4.42
CA ARG A 493 19.32 -6.23 5.35
C ARG A 493 19.68 -7.69 5.09
N SER A 494 19.94 -8.42 6.16
CA SER A 494 20.17 -9.86 6.11
C SER A 494 18.88 -10.60 5.70
N PRO A 495 19.01 -11.89 5.31
CA PRO A 495 17.87 -12.79 5.29
C PRO A 495 17.21 -12.85 6.67
N GLY A 496 15.92 -13.16 6.69
CA GLY A 496 15.20 -13.43 7.94
C GLY A 496 15.67 -14.74 8.57
N ILE A 497 16.01 -14.70 9.86
CA ILE A 497 16.38 -15.84 10.68
C ILE A 497 15.23 -16.12 11.65
N SER A 498 14.74 -17.35 11.72
CA SER A 498 13.70 -17.77 12.68
C SER A 498 14.33 -18.54 13.82
N PHE A 499 14.24 -18.01 15.05
CA PHE A 499 14.68 -18.74 16.25
C PHE A 499 13.76 -19.94 16.54
N GLY A 500 12.47 -19.84 16.22
CA GLY A 500 11.51 -20.91 16.39
C GLY A 500 11.85 -22.13 15.54
N GLN A 501 12.34 -21.92 14.32
CA GLN A 501 12.82 -22.99 13.44
C GLN A 501 14.22 -23.49 13.81
N GLU A 502 15.11 -22.60 14.24
CA GLU A 502 16.51 -22.95 14.52
C GLU A 502 16.71 -23.60 15.90
N PHE A 503 15.92 -23.22 16.91
CA PHE A 503 16.10 -23.63 18.32
C PHE A 503 14.81 -24.10 19.02
N GLY A 504 13.66 -24.13 18.33
CA GLY A 504 12.34 -24.40 18.93
C GLY A 504 11.51 -25.48 18.22
N SER A 505 10.19 -25.48 18.46
CA SER A 505 9.24 -26.43 17.83
C SER A 505 8.89 -26.08 16.38
N GLY A 506 9.33 -24.92 15.87
CA GLY A 506 8.97 -24.42 14.54
C GLY A 506 7.53 -23.89 14.41
N GLU A 507 6.74 -23.86 15.50
CA GLU A 507 5.32 -23.51 15.46
C GLU A 507 5.04 -22.00 15.44
N PHE A 508 6.00 -21.16 15.89
CA PHE A 508 5.84 -19.71 15.94
C PHE A 508 6.50 -19.04 14.72
N PRO A 509 5.76 -18.22 13.94
CA PRO A 509 6.30 -17.56 12.75
C PRO A 509 7.13 -16.32 13.14
N ASP A 510 8.30 -16.53 13.74
CA ASP A 510 9.22 -15.46 14.12
C ASP A 510 10.24 -15.14 13.02
N GLN A 511 10.71 -13.89 12.99
CA GLN A 511 11.71 -13.44 12.04
C GLN A 511 12.60 -12.35 12.64
N LEU A 512 13.90 -12.62 12.72
CA LEU A 512 14.96 -11.65 12.99
C LEU A 512 15.63 -11.23 11.69
N VAL A 513 15.75 -9.92 11.46
CA VAL A 513 16.51 -9.32 10.37
C VAL A 513 17.54 -8.36 10.96
N LEU A 514 18.81 -8.59 10.64
CA LEU A 514 19.91 -7.68 10.96
C LEU A 514 20.09 -6.70 9.81
N LEU A 515 20.49 -5.47 10.11
CA LEU A 515 20.76 -4.48 9.06
C LEU A 515 21.93 -3.55 9.40
N GLY A 516 22.54 -3.02 8.35
CA GLY A 516 23.41 -1.86 8.40
C GLY A 516 22.80 -0.74 7.57
N PHE A 517 22.91 0.50 8.05
CA PHE A 517 22.34 1.65 7.37
C PHE A 517 23.31 2.81 7.20
N PHE A 518 23.00 3.66 6.21
CA PHE A 518 23.57 4.97 6.00
C PHE A 518 22.45 5.97 5.73
N ASP A 519 22.43 7.06 6.48
CA ASP A 519 21.45 8.13 6.32
C ASP A 519 22.14 9.46 6.01
N TYR A 520 21.52 10.26 5.15
CA TYR A 520 21.96 11.59 4.78
C TYR A 520 20.75 12.51 4.62
N GLY A 521 20.80 13.69 5.22
CA GLY A 521 19.74 14.69 5.11
C GLY A 521 20.32 16.09 4.97
N ARG A 522 19.71 16.90 4.11
CA ARG A 522 20.05 18.32 3.95
C ARG A 522 18.79 19.15 3.85
N VAL A 523 18.73 20.23 4.62
CA VAL A 523 17.64 21.21 4.60
C VAL A 523 18.15 22.58 4.19
N LEU A 524 17.36 23.30 3.41
CA LEU A 524 17.65 24.63 2.90
C LEU A 524 16.45 25.55 3.13
N GLN A 525 16.71 26.79 3.49
CA GLN A 525 15.70 27.85 3.60
C GLN A 525 15.55 28.59 2.27
N VAL A 526 14.34 29.00 1.90
CA VAL A 526 14.09 29.77 0.66
C VAL A 526 14.55 31.23 0.81
N SER A 527 14.29 31.86 1.97
CA SER A 527 14.76 33.21 2.26
C SER A 527 15.94 33.20 3.22
N SER A 528 16.89 34.13 2.99
CA SER A 528 18.05 34.39 3.86
C SER A 528 17.95 35.70 4.64
N ASP A 529 16.80 36.39 4.56
CA ASP A 529 16.59 37.73 5.16
C ASP A 529 16.49 37.74 6.69
N THR A 530 16.65 36.59 7.34
CA THR A 530 16.81 36.51 8.79
C THR A 530 18.24 36.09 9.14
N THR A 531 18.81 36.67 10.20
CA THR A 531 20.11 36.31 10.78
C THR A 531 20.20 34.84 11.27
N THR A 532 19.14 34.06 11.06
CA THR A 532 18.90 32.68 11.50
C THR A 532 18.73 31.68 10.36
N SER A 533 18.80 32.11 9.10
CA SER A 533 18.66 31.22 7.93
C SER A 533 19.94 30.41 7.69
N VAL A 534 20.05 29.27 8.38
CA VAL A 534 21.20 28.37 8.27
C VAL A 534 20.78 27.07 7.62
N ASN A 535 21.44 26.73 6.52
CA ASN A 535 21.32 25.44 5.86
C ASN A 535 22.02 24.36 6.71
N TRP A 536 21.37 23.23 6.92
CA TRP A 536 21.91 22.14 7.74
C TRP A 536 22.10 20.86 6.94
N THR A 537 23.11 20.08 7.31
CA THR A 537 23.39 18.77 6.73
C THR A 537 23.73 17.79 7.84
N LEU A 538 22.99 16.68 7.89
CA LEU A 538 23.17 15.59 8.84
C LEU A 538 23.55 14.33 8.05
N ALA A 539 24.40 13.49 8.64
CA ALA A 539 24.71 12.19 8.04
C ALA A 539 25.09 11.20 9.14
N SER A 540 24.66 9.95 9.02
CA SER A 540 24.97 8.91 10.00
C SER A 540 25.13 7.54 9.34
N LEU A 541 25.72 6.63 10.10
CA LEU A 541 25.72 5.21 9.78
C LEU A 541 25.47 4.41 11.05
N GLY A 542 25.01 3.18 10.93
CA GLY A 542 24.79 2.36 12.12
C GLY A 542 24.28 0.95 11.85
N PRO A 543 24.40 0.05 12.83
CA PRO A 543 23.68 -1.21 12.83
C PRO A 543 22.23 -1.03 13.31
N GLY A 544 21.39 -1.97 12.92
CA GLY A 544 20.04 -2.11 13.43
C GLY A 544 19.58 -3.56 13.39
N LEU A 545 18.44 -3.80 14.01
CA LEU A 545 17.74 -5.08 13.97
C LEU A 545 16.24 -4.86 13.91
N ARG A 546 15.54 -5.82 13.30
CA ARG A 546 14.08 -5.94 13.27
C ARG A 546 13.74 -7.34 13.73
N TYR A 547 12.85 -7.46 14.69
CA TYR A 547 12.36 -8.75 15.15
C TYR A 547 10.84 -8.74 15.13
N SER A 548 10.21 -9.77 14.56
CA SER A 548 8.76 -9.91 14.56
C SER A 548 8.34 -11.33 14.94
N ILE A 549 7.15 -11.44 15.53
CA ILE A 549 6.46 -12.72 15.74
C ILE A 549 5.10 -12.58 15.08
N GLY A 550 4.97 -13.14 13.88
CA GLY A 550 3.81 -12.98 13.03
C GLY A 550 3.40 -11.51 12.86
N PRO A 551 2.09 -11.23 12.73
CA PRO A 551 1.57 -9.87 12.68
C PRO A 551 1.37 -9.23 14.06
N TRP A 552 1.70 -9.96 15.14
CA TRP A 552 1.28 -9.59 16.49
C TRP A 552 2.32 -8.79 17.25
N PHE A 553 3.60 -9.14 17.15
CA PHE A 553 4.66 -8.50 17.93
C PHE A 553 5.78 -8.03 17.01
N GLN A 554 6.25 -6.80 17.21
CA GLN A 554 7.37 -6.24 16.46
C GLN A 554 8.31 -5.45 17.37
N VAL A 555 9.60 -5.59 17.12
CA VAL A 555 10.67 -4.83 17.76
C VAL A 555 11.56 -4.25 16.68
N ARG A 556 11.89 -2.98 16.82
CA ARG A 556 12.87 -2.28 15.99
C ARG A 556 13.89 -1.63 16.89
N PHE A 557 15.16 -1.88 16.62
CA PHE A 557 16.27 -1.20 17.27
C PHE A 557 17.27 -0.70 16.24
N ASP A 558 17.70 0.55 16.38
CA ASP A 558 18.67 1.22 15.52
C ASP A 558 19.68 1.97 16.38
N TRP A 559 20.97 1.85 16.08
CA TRP A 559 22.03 2.61 16.76
C TRP A 559 22.82 3.43 15.75
N GLY A 560 22.54 4.74 15.69
CA GLY A 560 23.16 5.65 14.73
C GLY A 560 24.36 6.39 15.30
N PHE A 561 25.44 6.44 14.51
CA PHE A 561 26.66 7.20 14.78
C PHE A 561 26.72 8.42 13.86
N GLN A 562 26.85 9.61 14.44
CA GLN A 562 26.84 10.88 13.72
C GLN A 562 28.15 11.10 12.96
N LEU A 563 28.07 11.29 11.64
CA LEU A 563 29.19 11.61 10.75
C LEU A 563 29.35 13.12 10.54
N LYS A 564 28.31 13.90 10.80
CA LYS A 564 28.32 15.38 10.79
C LYS A 564 27.93 15.93 12.15
N GLN A 565 28.40 17.12 12.48
CA GLN A 565 28.05 17.77 13.74
C GLN A 565 26.56 18.13 13.75
N ALA A 566 25.89 17.87 14.88
CA ALA A 566 24.50 18.24 15.06
C ALA A 566 24.36 19.77 15.24
N PRO A 567 23.19 20.36 14.95
CA PRO A 567 22.93 21.78 15.17
C PRO A 567 23.10 22.17 16.64
N PRO A 568 23.58 23.39 16.97
CA PRO A 568 23.69 23.86 18.34
C PRO A 568 22.40 23.67 19.14
N GLY A 569 22.53 23.28 20.42
CA GLY A 569 21.45 23.01 21.36
C GLY A 569 20.57 21.78 21.04
N THR A 570 21.03 20.92 20.15
CA THR A 570 20.67 19.49 20.13
C THR A 570 21.75 18.66 20.84
N THR A 571 21.46 17.38 21.10
CA THR A 571 22.41 16.42 21.65
C THR A 571 23.61 16.25 20.70
N GLY A 572 24.78 16.74 21.12
CA GLY A 572 26.00 16.78 20.30
C GLY A 572 26.27 18.13 19.61
N GLY A 573 25.41 19.15 19.80
CA GLY A 573 25.49 20.47 19.17
C GLY A 573 26.49 21.45 19.78
N THR A 574 26.86 21.29 21.06
CA THR A 574 27.86 22.14 21.75
C THR A 574 28.98 21.27 22.33
N GLY A 575 30.21 21.47 21.83
CA GLY A 575 31.39 20.69 22.25
C GLY A 575 31.47 19.25 21.73
N GLY A 576 30.44 18.76 21.03
CA GLY A 576 30.44 17.45 20.38
C GLY A 576 31.29 17.44 19.11
N ARG A 577 32.39 16.68 19.11
CA ARG A 577 33.04 16.25 17.86
C ARG A 577 32.07 15.31 17.12
N ALA A 578 32.14 15.27 15.78
CA ALA A 578 31.57 14.15 15.03
C ALA A 578 32.00 12.82 15.69
N GLY A 579 31.06 11.91 15.97
CA GLY A 579 31.31 10.70 16.76
C GLY A 579 30.35 10.46 17.95
N THR A 580 29.39 11.33 18.21
CA THR A 580 28.25 11.06 19.11
C THR A 580 27.31 10.01 18.50
N SER A 581 26.63 9.23 19.34
CA SER A 581 25.71 8.17 18.89
C SER A 581 24.41 8.19 19.67
N GLN A 582 23.31 7.78 19.04
CA GLN A 582 22.02 7.58 19.70
C GLN A 582 21.39 6.26 19.28
N ALA A 583 20.71 5.61 20.22
CA ALA A 583 19.99 4.37 19.99
C ALA A 583 18.48 4.58 20.17
N VAL A 584 17.71 4.04 19.24
CA VAL A 584 16.25 4.07 19.26
C VAL A 584 15.73 2.64 19.36
N LEU A 585 14.76 2.45 20.24
CA LEU A 585 13.99 1.23 20.42
C LEU A 585 12.52 1.56 20.19
N SER A 586 11.85 0.73 19.40
CA SER A 586 10.41 0.70 19.26
C SER A 586 9.90 -0.73 19.41
N VAL A 587 8.78 -0.87 20.12
CA VAL A 587 8.10 -2.14 20.38
C VAL A 587 6.62 -1.95 20.11
N SER A 588 6.00 -2.84 19.35
CA SER A 588 4.56 -2.82 19.09
C SER A 588 3.95 -4.20 19.29
N LEU A 589 2.71 -4.19 19.79
CA LEU A 589 1.86 -5.36 19.95
C LEU A 589 0.50 -5.05 19.31
N ALA A 590 0.04 -5.91 18.41
CA ALA A 590 -1.26 -5.84 17.75
C ALA A 590 -1.95 -7.21 17.81
N TYR A 591 -3.27 -7.22 17.87
CA TYR A 591 -4.06 -8.48 17.89
C TYR A 591 -4.67 -8.78 16.52
#